data_AF-A0A2A2GQU4-F1
#
_entry.id   AF-A0A2A2GQU4-F1
#
_cell.length_a   1.000
_cell.length_b   1.000
_cell.length_c   1.000
_cell.angle_alpha   90.00
_cell.angle_beta   90.00
_cell.angle_gamma   90.00
#
_symmetry.space_group_name_H-M   'P 1'
#
loop_
_entity.id
_entity.type
_entity.pdbx_description
1 polymer ?
#
loop_
_entity_poly.entity_id
_entity_poly.type
_entity_poly.pdbx_seq_one_letter_code
_entity_poly.pdbx_strand_id
1 'polypeptide(L)'
;MSFVRNSWIIDELRKHFGGIVIYFPKGVHQDYSGKRAEIYESYKSGPSVTEIAMNFNLSVVRVYDAIRKERAERRATNFADTSTPQPLPK
;
A
#
# COMPACT_ATOMS: atom_id res chain seq x y z
N MET A 1 -23.81 -27.54 22.50
CA MET A 1 -24.59 -26.57 21.68
C MET A 1 -23.76 -25.30 21.54
N SER A 2 -23.66 -24.74 20.33
CA SER A 2 -22.58 -23.85 19.86
C SER A 2 -22.45 -22.48 20.56
N PHE A 3 -21.21 -22.04 20.78
CA PHE A 3 -20.84 -20.73 21.34
C PHE A 3 -20.77 -19.69 20.20
N VAL A 4 -21.82 -18.89 20.02
CA VAL A 4 -21.83 -17.80 19.03
C VAL A 4 -20.99 -16.65 19.58
N ARG A 5 -19.76 -16.49 19.09
CA ARG A 5 -18.99 -15.24 19.27
C ARG A 5 -19.65 -14.16 18.42
N ASN A 6 -20.63 -13.45 18.97
CA ASN A 6 -21.09 -12.20 18.38
C ASN A 6 -19.91 -11.22 18.36
N SER A 7 -19.40 -10.92 17.16
CA SER A 7 -18.37 -9.91 16.98
C SER A 7 -19.04 -8.55 17.08
N TRP A 8 -18.70 -7.75 18.10
CA TRP A 8 -19.26 -6.42 18.34
C TRP A 8 -19.18 -5.50 17.10
N ILE A 9 -18.17 -5.71 16.25
CA ILE A 9 -18.02 -5.03 14.94
C ILE A 9 -19.18 -5.32 14.00
N ILE A 10 -19.66 -6.57 13.97
CA ILE A 10 -20.77 -6.97 13.08
C ILE A 10 -22.09 -6.38 13.59
N ASP A 11 -22.28 -6.32 14.90
CA ASP A 11 -23.46 -5.71 15.50
C ASP A 11 -23.52 -4.20 15.24
N GLU A 12 -22.39 -3.49 15.33
CA GLU A 12 -22.28 -2.07 14.97
C GLU A 12 -22.52 -1.83 13.47
N LEU A 13 -21.89 -2.63 12.60
CA LEU A 13 -22.12 -2.56 11.15
C LEU A 13 -23.60 -2.76 10.80
N ARG A 14 -24.26 -3.72 11.46
CA ARG A 14 -25.68 -3.98 11.25
C ARG A 14 -26.55 -2.82 11.74
N LYS A 15 -26.25 -2.23 12.90
CA LYS A 15 -27.03 -1.13 13.46
C LYS A 15 -26.97 0.13 12.60
N HIS A 16 -25.79 0.43 12.04
CA HIS A 16 -25.58 1.65 11.27
C HIS A 16 -25.86 1.52 9.77
N PHE A 17 -25.67 0.33 9.18
CA PHE A 17 -25.73 0.12 7.74
C PHE A 17 -26.65 -1.04 7.32
N GLY A 18 -27.36 -1.65 8.28
CA GLY A 18 -28.34 -2.69 8.00
C GLY A 18 -29.50 -2.17 7.14
N GLY A 19 -29.97 -3.01 6.21
CA GLY A 19 -31.03 -2.66 5.27
C GLY A 19 -30.54 -2.11 3.93
N ILE A 20 -29.22 -1.89 3.78
CA ILE A 20 -28.59 -1.47 2.53
C ILE A 20 -27.65 -2.60 2.06
N VAL A 21 -27.62 -2.85 0.74
CA VAL A 21 -26.63 -3.74 0.14
C VAL A 21 -25.30 -2.98 0.03
N ILE A 22 -24.36 -3.29 0.92
CA ILE A 22 -23.03 -2.68 0.92
C ILE A 22 -22.14 -3.45 -0.05
N TYR A 23 -21.72 -2.79 -1.14
CA TYR A 23 -20.72 -3.35 -2.05
C TYR A 23 -19.32 -3.13 -1.49
N PHE A 24 -18.61 -4.22 -1.22
CA PHE A 24 -17.18 -4.17 -0.91
C PHE A 24 -16.40 -4.41 -2.21
N PRO A 25 -15.78 -3.37 -2.79
CA PRO A 25 -14.96 -3.56 -3.97
C PRO A 25 -13.84 -4.55 -3.65
N LYS A 26 -13.70 -5.57 -4.51
CA LYS A 26 -12.56 -6.48 -4.47
C LYS A 26 -11.30 -5.60 -4.51
N GLY A 27 -10.49 -5.63 -3.46
CA GLY A 27 -9.41 -4.67 -3.21
C GLY A 27 -8.27 -4.68 -4.23
N VAL A 28 -8.56 -4.35 -5.49
CA VAL A 28 -7.55 -4.16 -6.55
C VAL A 28 -6.69 -2.93 -6.23
N HIS A 29 -7.22 -1.99 -5.45
CA HIS A 29 -6.52 -0.87 -4.82
C HIS A 29 -6.22 -1.13 -3.34
N GLN A 30 -5.72 -2.33 -2.99
CA GLN A 30 -5.00 -2.44 -1.73
C GLN A 30 -3.85 -1.42 -1.75
N ASP A 31 -3.64 -0.70 -0.64
CA ASP A 31 -2.56 0.27 -0.55
C ASP A 31 -1.21 -0.47 -0.58
N TYR A 32 -0.74 -0.74 -1.79
CA TYR A 32 0.52 -1.44 -2.03
C TYR A 32 1.72 -0.52 -1.78
N SER A 33 1.53 0.74 -1.38
CA SER A 33 2.64 1.69 -1.15
C SER A 33 3.64 1.14 -0.12
N GLY A 34 3.16 0.66 1.02
CA GLY A 34 4.02 0.05 2.05
C GLY A 34 4.81 -1.15 1.50
N LYS A 35 4.13 -2.04 0.77
CA LYS A 35 4.77 -3.23 0.19
C LYS A 35 5.76 -2.89 -0.93
N ARG A 36 5.50 -1.84 -1.72
CA ARG A 36 6.42 -1.34 -2.75
C ARG A 36 7.66 -0.71 -2.13
N ALA A 37 7.49 0.08 -1.06
CA ALA A 37 8.59 0.68 -0.32
C ALA A 37 9.52 -0.40 0.26
N GLU A 38 8.97 -1.45 0.88
CA GLU A 38 9.74 -2.59 1.38
C GLU A 38 10.55 -3.30 0.29
N ILE A 39 9.92 -3.58 -0.87
CA ILE A 39 10.59 -4.18 -2.03
C ILE A 39 11.73 -3.28 -2.52
N TYR A 40 11.53 -1.97 -2.54
CA TYR A 40 12.54 -1.01 -2.98
C TYR A 40 13.72 -0.87 -2.03
N GLU A 41 13.48 -0.88 -0.71
CA GLU A 41 14.56 -0.90 0.28
C GLU A 41 15.34 -2.23 0.20
N SER A 42 14.65 -3.35 0.01
CA SER A 42 15.29 -4.65 -0.27
C SER A 42 16.08 -4.65 -1.57
N TYR A 43 15.72 -3.84 -2.57
CA TYR A 43 16.51 -3.68 -3.79
C TYR A 43 17.77 -2.84 -3.55
N LYS A 44 17.68 -1.82 -2.70
CA LYS A 44 18.82 -0.98 -2.33
C LYS A 44 19.86 -1.70 -1.47
N SER A 45 19.47 -2.71 -0.69
CA SER A 45 20.40 -3.47 0.16
C SER A 45 21.35 -4.39 -0.62
N GLY A 46 21.15 -4.55 -1.93
CA GLY A 46 22.05 -5.28 -2.83
C GLY A 46 21.72 -6.74 -3.24
N PRO A 47 20.65 -7.42 -2.78
CA PRO A 47 20.29 -8.74 -3.34
C PRO A 47 19.79 -8.64 -4.77
N SER A 48 19.86 -9.76 -5.49
CA SER A 48 19.35 -9.86 -6.86
C SER A 48 17.83 -9.73 -6.90
N VAL A 49 17.30 -9.25 -8.02
CA VAL A 49 15.84 -9.13 -8.23
C VAL A 49 15.14 -10.49 -8.13
N THR A 50 15.84 -11.57 -8.51
CA THR A 50 15.33 -12.95 -8.38
C THR A 50 15.17 -13.37 -6.92
N GLU A 51 16.14 -13.07 -6.06
CA GLU A 51 16.04 -13.35 -4.62
C GLU A 51 14.92 -12.53 -3.96
N ILE A 52 14.77 -11.26 -4.35
CA ILE A 52 13.66 -10.42 -3.88
C ILE A 52 12.31 -11.01 -4.32
N ALA A 53 12.21 -11.49 -5.56
CA ALA A 53 11.00 -12.12 -6.06
C ALA A 53 10.61 -13.36 -5.24
N MET A 54 11.59 -14.19 -4.87
CA MET A 54 11.37 -15.35 -4.00
C MET A 54 10.93 -14.93 -2.59
N ASN A 55 11.63 -13.98 -1.97
CA ASN A 55 11.35 -13.52 -0.61
C ASN A 55 9.94 -12.93 -0.46
N PHE A 56 9.47 -12.23 -1.49
CA PHE A 56 8.14 -11.60 -1.48
C PHE A 56 7.04 -12.45 -2.13
N ASN A 57 7.37 -13.66 -2.61
CA ASN A 57 6.48 -14.54 -3.37
C ASN A 57 5.79 -13.81 -4.54
N LEU A 58 6.59 -13.12 -5.36
CA LEU A 58 6.16 -12.36 -6.52
C LEU A 58 6.85 -12.85 -7.78
N SER A 59 6.28 -12.54 -8.94
CA SER A 59 7.01 -12.67 -10.20
C SER A 59 8.10 -11.60 -10.29
N VAL A 60 9.19 -11.91 -10.98
CA VAL A 60 10.29 -10.96 -11.26
C VAL A 60 9.75 -9.68 -11.93
N VAL A 61 8.79 -9.81 -12.84
CA VAL A 61 8.12 -8.66 -13.49
C VAL A 61 7.45 -7.74 -12.48
N ARG A 62 6.71 -8.30 -11.49
CA ARG A 62 6.07 -7.51 -10.44
C ARG A 62 7.07 -6.78 -9.55
N VAL A 63 8.24 -7.37 -9.31
CA VAL A 63 9.32 -6.71 -8.55
C VAL A 63 9.86 -5.50 -9.32
N TYR A 64 10.11 -5.64 -10.63
CA TYR A 64 10.49 -4.51 -11.48
C TYR A 64 9.44 -3.41 -11.51
N ASP A 65 8.16 -3.76 -11.63
CA ASP A 65 7.06 -2.80 -11.61
C ASP A 65 6.98 -2.05 -10.28
N ALA A 66 7.16 -2.75 -9.15
CA ALA A 66 7.20 -2.14 -7.82
C ALA A 66 8.36 -1.13 -7.71
N ILE A 67 9.57 -1.53 -8.12
CA ILE A 67 10.75 -0.65 -8.11
C ILE A 67 10.53 0.58 -9.01
N ARG A 68 9.96 0.38 -10.21
CA ARG A 68 9.69 1.47 -11.15
C ARG A 68 8.71 2.48 -10.58
N LYS A 69 7.60 2.01 -10.00
CA LYS A 69 6.56 2.87 -9.41
C LYS A 69 7.10 3.63 -8.20
N GLU A 70 7.81 2.97 -7.31
CA GLU A 70 8.41 3.61 -6.12
C GLU A 70 9.40 4.72 -6.51
N ARG A 71 10.25 4.49 -7.53
CA ARG A 71 11.15 5.56 -8.04
C ARG A 71 10.38 6.76 -8.59
N ALA A 72 9.27 6.53 -9.27
CA ALA A 72 8.44 7.60 -9.82
C ALA A 72 7.76 8.39 -8.69
N GLU A 73 7.21 7.70 -7.69
CA GLU A 73 6.59 8.30 -6.50
C GLU A 73 7.61 9.16 -5.75
N ARG A 74 8.78 8.63 -5.41
CA ARG A 74 9.84 9.39 -4.69
C ARG A 74 10.36 10.59 -5.48
N ARG A 75 10.42 10.50 -6.81
CA ARG A 75 10.76 11.67 -7.65
C ARG A 75 9.68 12.73 -7.53
N ALA A 76 8.40 12.36 -7.66
CA ALA A 76 7.29 13.29 -7.55
C ALA A 76 7.25 14.01 -6.20
N THR A 77 7.55 13.31 -5.09
CA THR A 77 7.64 13.94 -3.76
C THR A 77 8.78 14.96 -3.68
N ASN A 78 9.97 14.63 -4.20
CA ASN A 78 11.11 15.57 -4.21
C ASN A 78 10.85 16.84 -5.04
N PHE A 79 9.99 16.76 -6.08
CA PHE A 79 9.57 17.94 -6.85
C PHE A 79 8.51 18.79 -6.12
N ALA A 80 7.68 18.20 -5.26
CA ALA A 80 6.71 18.96 -4.47
C ALA A 80 7.40 19.89 -3.44
N ASP A 81 8.49 19.42 -2.81
CA ASP A 81 9.21 20.18 -1.79
C ASP A 81 9.98 21.40 -2.35
N THR A 82 10.33 21.39 -3.64
CA THR A 82 11.03 22.51 -4.30
C THR A 82 10.11 23.63 -4.78
N SER A 83 8.79 23.48 -4.62
CA SER A 83 7.77 24.44 -5.09
C SER A 83 7.12 25.28 -3.99
N THR A 84 7.51 25.09 -2.72
CA THR A 84 7.04 25.96 -1.62
C THR A 84 7.79 27.30 -1.71
N PRO A 85 7.11 28.44 -1.96
CA PRO A 85 7.79 29.73 -1.96
C PRO A 85 8.34 30.00 -0.56
N GLN A 86 9.67 30.08 -0.45
CA GLN A 86 10.30 30.53 0.78
C GLN A 86 9.84 31.96 1.07
N PRO A 87 9.39 32.29 2.29
CA PRO A 87 9.07 33.67 2.62
C PRO A 87 10.33 34.53 2.42
N LEU A 88 10.18 35.60 1.65
CA LEU A 88 11.24 36.57 1.42
C LEU A 88 11.82 37.01 2.77
N PRO A 89 13.16 37.01 2.95
CA PRO A 89 13.77 37.53 4.16
C PRO A 89 13.34 39.00 4.32
N LYS A 90 12.86 39.33 5.52
CA LYS A 90 12.48 40.70 5.89
C LYS A 90 13.72 41.60 5.96
#